data_AF-A0A2V6H1J2-F1
#
_entry.id   AF-A0A2V6H1J2-F1
#
_cell.length_a   1.000
_cell.length_b   1.000
_cell.length_c   1.000
_cell.angle_alpha   90.00
_cell.angle_beta   90.00
_cell.angle_gamma   90.00
#
_symmetry.space_group_name_H-M   'P 1'
#
loop_
_entity.id
_entity.type
_entity.pdbx_description
1 polymer ?
#
loop_
_entity_poly.entity_id
_entity_poly.type
_entity_poly.pdbx_seq_one_letter_code
_entity_poly.pdbx_strand_id
1 'polypeptide(L)' 'SETRQKLSKVRPTSLGQAARISGITPSDVSILHIWLNRNGLRCEHAKAEELT' A
#
# COMPACT_ATOMS: atom_id res chain seq x y z
N SER A 1 8.68 6.13 -13.33
CA SER A 1 8.55 4.67 -13.11
C SER A 1 7.12 4.26 -13.39
N GLU A 2 6.94 3.06 -13.94
CA GLU A 2 5.64 2.49 -14.29
C GLU A 2 4.71 2.38 -13.06
N THR A 3 5.24 1.92 -11.92
CA THR A 3 4.52 1.83 -10.64
C THR A 3 3.90 3.18 -10.25
N ARG A 4 4.65 4.28 -10.32
CA ARG A 4 4.14 5.63 -9.98
C ARG A 4 3.01 6.06 -10.91
N GLN A 5 3.12 5.79 -12.21
CA GLN A 5 2.07 6.14 -13.17
C GLN A 5 0.77 5.37 -12.89
N LYS A 6 0.88 4.05 -12.63
CA LYS A 6 -0.28 3.20 -12.29
C LYS A 6 -0.95 3.63 -10.99
N LEU A 7 -0.16 3.89 -9.94
CA LEU A 7 -0.67 4.36 -8.65
C LEU A 7 -1.32 5.74 -8.76
N SER A 8 -0.72 6.67 -9.50
CA SER A 8 -1.29 8.01 -9.70
C SER A 8 -2.60 7.99 -10.50
N LYS A 9 -2.76 7.02 -11.41
CA LYS A 9 -3.99 6.84 -12.21
C LYS A 9 -5.13 6.22 -11.39
N VAL A 10 -4.83 5.17 -10.63
CA VAL A 10 -5.86 4.41 -9.87
C VAL A 10 -6.16 5.07 -8.51
N ARG A 11 -5.15 5.65 -7.87
CA ARG A 11 -5.22 6.24 -6.51
C ARG A 11 -5.87 5.29 -5.48
N PRO A 12 -5.25 4.11 -5.22
CA PRO A 12 -5.78 3.15 -4.27
C PRO A 12 -5.84 3.74 -2.85
N THR A 13 -6.86 3.40 -2.08
CA THR A 13 -7.07 3.86 -0.71
C THR A 13 -6.32 3.02 0.32
N SER A 14 -5.80 1.86 -0.08
CA SER A 14 -5.04 0.95 0.79
C SER A 14 -3.92 0.26 0.03
N LEU A 15 -2.90 -0.21 0.77
CA LEU A 15 -1.82 -1.04 0.23
C LEU A 15 -2.35 -2.37 -0.34
N GLY A 16 -3.38 -2.95 0.27
CA GLY A 16 -4.02 -4.17 -0.23
C GLY A 16 -4.71 -3.95 -1.59
N GLN A 17 -5.34 -2.80 -1.78
CA GLN A 17 -5.88 -2.43 -3.09
C GLN A 17 -4.77 -2.16 -4.11
N ALA A 18 -3.68 -1.49 -3.71
CA ALA A 18 -2.53 -1.24 -4.56
C ALA A 18 -1.88 -2.53 -5.07
N ALA A 19 -1.75 -3.56 -4.21
CA ALA A 19 -1.16 -4.85 -4.55
C ALA A 19 -1.92 -5.61 -5.65
N ARG A 20 -3.20 -5.31 -5.88
CA ARG A 20 -4.04 -5.94 -6.90
C ARG A 20 -3.97 -5.23 -8.26
N ILE A 21 -3.29 -4.10 -8.36
CA ILE A 21 -3.15 -3.36 -9.63
C ILE A 21 -2.19 -4.14 -10.54
N SER A 22 -2.63 -4.39 -11.78
CA SER A 22 -1.85 -5.15 -12.76
C SER A 22 -0.46 -4.57 -13.00
N GLY A 23 0.57 -5.41 -12.84
CA GLY A 23 1.98 -5.04 -12.95
C GLY A 23 2.48 -4.11 -11.84
N ILE A 24 1.88 -4.18 -10.65
CA ILE A 24 2.53 -3.81 -9.39
C ILE A 24 3.06 -5.09 -8.74
N THR A 25 4.32 -5.07 -8.30
CA THR A 25 4.96 -6.23 -7.69
C THR A 25 4.85 -6.21 -6.16
N PRO A 26 4.98 -7.37 -5.48
CA PRO A 26 5.08 -7.40 -4.02
C PRO A 26 6.23 -6.55 -3.46
N SER A 27 7.31 -6.37 -4.21
CA SER A 27 8.44 -5.52 -3.85
C SER A 27 8.07 -4.04 -3.85
N ASP A 28 7.29 -3.57 -4.84
CA ASP A 28 6.77 -2.20 -4.87
C ASP A 28 5.93 -1.90 -3.62
N VAL A 29 5.07 -2.85 -3.23
CA VAL A 29 4.21 -2.74 -2.04
C VAL A 29 5.05 -2.67 -0.77
N SER A 30 6.10 -3.49 -0.67
CA SER A 30 7.03 -3.47 0.45
C SER A 30 7.75 -2.12 0.58
N ILE A 31 8.19 -1.55 -0.54
CA ILE A 31 8.83 -0.22 -0.57
C ILE A 31 7.83 0.86 -0.13
N LEU A 32 6.58 0.83 -0.61
CA LEU A 32 5.54 1.76 -0.18
C LEU A 32 5.27 1.64 1.32
N HIS A 33 5.22 0.43 1.86
CA HIS A 33 5.02 0.19 3.29
C HIS A 33 6.16 0.79 4.12
N ILE A 34 7.42 0.55 3.73
CA ILE A 34 8.59 1.14 4.39
C ILE A 34 8.54 2.67 4.29
N TRP A 35 8.20 3.22 3.13
CA TRP A 35 8.11 4.65 2.93
C TRP A 35 7.04 5.28 3.83
N LEU A 36 5.83 4.73 3.88
CA LEU A 36 4.76 5.21 4.76
C LEU A 36 5.17 5.15 6.24
N ASN A 37 5.83 4.07 6.65
CA ASN A 37 6.35 3.92 8.02
C ASN A 37 7.43 4.97 8.35
N ARG A 38 8.38 5.19 7.44
CA ARG A 38 9.47 6.17 7.63
C ARG A 38 8.96 7.61 7.72
N ASN A 39 7.86 7.92 7.04
CA ASN A 39 7.27 9.26 7.06
C ASN A 39 6.22 9.45 8.18
N GLY A 40 6.00 8.44 9.03
CA GLY A 40 4.97 8.50 10.09
C GLY A 40 3.54 8.60 9.54
N LEU A 41 3.32 8.26 8.27
CA LEU A 41 2.02 8.38 7.57
C LEU A 41 1.15 7.14 7.71
N ARG A 42 1.43 6.28 8.70
CA ARG A 42 0.60 5.12 8.99
C ARG A 42 -0.64 5.60 9.73
N CYS A 43 -1.79 5.56 9.06
CA CYS A 43 -3.06 5.48 9.78
C CYS A 43 -3.18 4.03 10.27
N GLU A 44 -2.94 3.79 11.56
CA GLU A 44 -3.19 2.49 12.16
C GLU A 44 -4.69 2.20 12.10
N HIS A 45 -5.07 1.23 11.27
CA HIS A 45 -6.36 0.58 11.44
C HIS A 45 -6.22 -0.27 12.71
N ALA A 46 -6.93 0.14 13.77
CA ALA A 46 -7.00 -0.60 15.02
C ALA A 46 -7.31 -2.08 14.73
N LYS A 47 -6.51 -2.98 15.33
CA LYS A 47 -6.64 -4.43 15.23
C LYS A 47 -8.10 -4.86 15.25
N ALA A 48 -8.56 -5.46 14.16
CA ALA A 48 -9.85 -6.17 14.10
C ALA A 48 -9.64 -7.69 14.01
N GLU A 49 -8.56 -8.21 14.59
CA GLU A 49 -8.30 -9.65 14.68
C GLU A 49 -7.79 -10.00 16.07
N GLU A 50 -8.71 -9.92 17.03
CA GLU A 50 -8.64 -10.65 18.30
C GLU A 50 -10.09 -10.94 18.75
N LEU A 51 -10.84 -11.75 17.97
CA LEU A 51 -12.08 -12.40 18.41
C LEU A 51 -12.57 -13.43 17.36
N THR A 52 -12.00 -14.63 17.41
CA THR A 52 -12.66 -15.95 17.35
C THR A 52 -11.65 -17.01 17.71
#